data_AF-A0A7C0Z7E1-F1
#
_entry.id   AF-A0A7C0Z7E1-F1
#
_cell.length_a   1.000
_cell.length_b   1.000
_cell.length_c   1.000
_cell.angle_alpha   90.00
_cell.angle_beta   90.00
_cell.angle_gamma   90.00
#
_symmetry.space_group_name_H-M   'P 1'
#
loop_
_entity.id
_entity.type
_entity.pdbx_description
1 polymer ?
#
loop_
_entity_poly.entity_id
_entity_poly.type
_entity_poly.pdbx_seq_one_letter_code
_entity_poly.pdbx_strand_id
1 'polypeptide(L)' 'MSDADVAVRVFRKLESRDIRVLQAIELAMSHYEFVPEDVIPRYAGLNLEETRFRLGRLDKFRL' A
#
# COMPACT_ATOMS: atom_id res chain seq x y z
N MET A 1 16.65 -9.69 -12.39
CA MET A 1 15.44 -8.91 -12.80
C MET A 1 15.59 -7.55 -12.17
N SER A 2 15.30 -6.50 -12.93
CA SER A 2 15.32 -5.12 -12.43
C SER A 2 14.08 -4.86 -11.58
N ASP A 3 14.16 -3.93 -10.62
CA ASP A 3 13.02 -3.48 -9.82
C ASP A 3 11.89 -2.94 -10.71
N ALA A 4 12.26 -2.34 -11.85
CA ALA A 4 11.32 -1.89 -12.87
C ALA A 4 10.49 -3.06 -13.48
N ASP A 5 11.11 -4.23 -13.68
CA ASP A 5 10.42 -5.41 -14.22
C ASP A 5 9.38 -5.93 -13.22
N VAL A 6 9.72 -5.89 -11.92
CA VAL A 6 8.82 -6.27 -10.82
C VAL A 6 7.66 -5.28 -10.75
N ALA A 7 7.94 -3.98 -10.78
CA ALA A 7 6.94 -2.92 -10.75
C ALA A 7 5.94 -3.07 -11.91
N VAL A 8 6.40 -3.28 -13.15
CA VAL A 8 5.52 -3.45 -14.32
C VAL A 8 4.61 -4.68 -14.17
N ARG A 9 5.15 -5.79 -13.64
CA ARG A 9 4.38 -7.02 -13.45
C ARG A 9 3.34 -6.89 -12.34
N VAL A 10 3.68 -6.21 -11.25
CA VAL A 10 2.79 -6.01 -10.10
C VAL A 10 1.75 -4.94 -10.39
N PHE A 11 2.13 -3.85 -11.08
CA PHE A 11 1.23 -2.76 -11.47
C PHE A 11 0.01 -3.26 -12.24
N ARG A 12 0.17 -4.25 -13.13
CA ARG A 12 -0.95 -4.88 -13.86
C ARG A 12 -1.93 -5.66 -12.97
N LYS A 13 -1.56 -5.99 -11.73
CA LYS A 13 -2.35 -6.78 -10.77
C LYS A 13 -2.91 -5.95 -9.62
N LEU A 14 -2.40 -4.73 -9.44
CA LEU A 14 -2.86 -3.79 -8.44
C LEU A 14 -4.20 -3.19 -8.85
N GLU A 15 -5.12 -3.12 -7.91
CA GLU A 15 -6.36 -2.36 -8.04
C GLU A 15 -6.15 -0.92 -7.60
N SER A 16 -7.07 -0.04 -8.00
CA SER A 16 -7.06 1.38 -7.63
C SER A 16 -6.98 1.62 -6.12
N ARG A 17 -7.62 0.75 -5.33
CA ARG A 17 -7.55 0.82 -3.86
C ARG A 17 -6.21 0.33 -3.29
N ASP A 18 -5.52 -0.60 -3.95
CA ASP A 18 -4.19 -1.02 -3.53
C ASP A 18 -3.19 0.14 -3.69
N ILE A 19 -3.27 0.83 -4.84
CA ILE A 19 -2.46 2.04 -5.11
C ILE A 19 -2.75 3.13 -4.08
N ARG A 20 -4.03 3.29 -3.70
CA ARG A 20 -4.43 4.27 -2.69
C ARG A 20 -3.84 3.97 -1.30
N VAL A 21 -3.74 2.69 -0.93
CA VAL A 21 -3.08 2.27 0.32
C VAL A 21 -1.57 2.55 0.25
N LEU A 22 -0.92 2.27 -0.89
CA LEU A 22 0.50 2.60 -1.08
C LEU A 22 0.76 4.12 -0.98
N GLN A 23 -0.08 4.94 -1.62
CA GLN A 23 0.00 6.40 -1.52
C GLN A 23 -0.22 6.90 -0.09
N ALA A 24 -1.16 6.28 0.64
CA ALA A 24 -1.41 6.61 2.04
C ALA A 24 -0.19 6.33 2.93
N ILE A 25 0.51 5.21 2.68
CA ILE A 25 1.76 4.87 3.37
C ILE A 25 2.84 5.91 3.02
N GLU A 26 3.05 6.19 1.74
CA GLU A 26 4.04 7.17 1.28
C GLU A 26 3.84 8.56 1.90
N LEU A 27 2.59 9.03 1.97
CA LEU A 27 2.25 10.28 2.65
C LEU A 27 2.53 10.21 4.14
N ALA A 28 2.19 9.11 4.81
CA ALA A 28 2.44 8.95 6.24
C ALA A 28 3.95 8.83 6.55
N MET A 29 4.77 8.31 5.63
CA MET A 29 6.23 8.25 5.80
C MET A 29 6.88 9.63 5.89
N SER A 30 6.22 10.68 5.43
CA SER A 30 6.70 12.06 5.65
C SER A 30 6.64 12.49 7.13
N HIS A 31 5.87 11.78 7.95
CA HIS A 31 5.65 12.06 9.37
C HIS A 31 6.14 10.95 10.30
N TYR A 32 6.30 9.73 9.80
CA TYR A 32 6.67 8.55 10.59
C TYR A 32 7.77 7.77 9.88
N GLU A 33 8.84 7.42 10.62
CA GLU A 33 9.87 6.49 10.13
C GLU A 33 9.27 5.09 9.90
N PHE A 34 8.36 4.68 10.79
CA PHE A 34 7.55 3.47 10.66
C PHE A 34 6.08 3.84 10.78
N VAL A 35 5.34 3.74 9.67
CA VAL A 35 3.93 4.11 9.63
C VAL A 35 3.10 3.09 10.41
N PRO A 36 2.38 3.50 11.48
CA PRO A 36 1.55 2.57 12.23
C PRO A 36 0.27 2.21 11.45
N GLU A 37 -0.21 0.97 11.58
CA GLU A 37 -1.34 0.47 10.76
C GLU A 37 -2.65 1.22 11.00
N ASP A 38 -2.83 1.82 12.17
CA ASP A 38 -4.04 2.53 12.59
C ASP A 38 -4.20 3.89 11.91
N VAL A 39 -3.10 4.51 11.43
CA VAL A 39 -3.18 5.78 10.70
C VAL A 39 -3.48 5.58 9.21
N ILE A 40 -3.08 4.46 8.62
CA ILE A 40 -3.22 4.18 7.18
C ILE A 40 -4.68 4.28 6.69
N PRO A 41 -5.71 3.73 7.38
CA PRO A 41 -7.11 3.85 6.94
C PRO A 41 -7.56 5.30 6.81
N ARG A 42 -7.10 6.19 7.71
CA ARG A 42 -7.43 7.61 7.68
C ARG A 42 -6.87 8.31 6.45
N TYR A 43 -5.62 8.01 6.08
CA TYR A 43 -4.99 8.56 4.87
C TYR A 43 -5.55 7.93 3.59
N ALA A 44 -5.85 6.63 3.61
CA ALA A 44 -6.42 5.92 2.47
C ALA A 44 -7.90 6.26 2.21
N GLY A 45 -8.63 6.74 3.23
CA GLY A 45 -10.07 6.93 3.17
C GLY A 45 -10.82 5.60 3.08
N LEU A 46 -10.27 4.55 3.70
CA LEU A 46 -10.82 3.21 3.74
C LEU A 46 -11.17 2.82 5.17
N ASN A 47 -11.99 1.78 5.33
CA ASN A 47 -12.21 1.17 6.64
C ASN A 47 -11.02 0.26 7.01
N LEU A 48 -10.89 -0.04 8.30
CA LEU A 48 -9.77 -0.81 8.84
C LEU A 48 -9.67 -2.22 8.23
N GLU A 49 -10.80 -2.89 8.01
CA GLU A 49 -10.85 -4.25 7.44
C GLU A 49 -10.34 -4.28 5.99
N GLU A 50 -10.81 -3.36 5.15
CA GLU A 50 -10.35 -3.20 3.78
C GLU A 50 -8.85 -2.86 3.78
N THR A 51 -8.40 -1.92 4.62
CA THR A 51 -6.98 -1.59 4.71
C THR A 51 -6.14 -2.80 5.08
N ARG A 52 -6.52 -3.62 6.07
CA ARG A 52 -5.78 -4.84 6.42
C ARG A 52 -5.76 -5.86 5.29
N PHE A 53 -6.91 -6.08 4.64
CA PHE A 53 -6.98 -6.98 3.49
C PHE A 53 -6.02 -6.55 2.38
N ARG A 54 -5.97 -5.25 2.09
CA ARG A 54 -5.12 -4.65 1.07
C ARG A 54 -3.64 -4.73 1.45
N LEU A 55 -3.28 -4.44 2.70
CA LEU A 55 -1.92 -4.61 3.22
C LEU A 55 -1.44 -6.05 3.07
N GLY A 56 -2.27 -7.03 3.45
CA GLY A 56 -1.93 -8.44 3.27
C GLY A 56 -1.84 -8.89 1.80
N ARG A 57 -2.47 -8.17 0.88
CA ARG A 57 -2.32 -8.39 -0.57
C ARG A 57 -1.04 -7.75 -1.11
N LEU A 58 -0.69 -6.55 -0.64
CA LEU A 58 0.54 -5.83 -0.98
C LEU A 58 1.80 -6.60 -0.51
N ASP A 59 1.77 -7.14 0.71
CA ASP A 59 2.84 -8.00 1.25
C ASP A 59 3.12 -9.22 0.36
N LYS A 60 2.07 -9.86 -0.17
CA LYS A 60 2.19 -10.98 -1.14
C LYS A 60 2.86 -10.55 -2.45
N PHE A 61 2.77 -9.28 -2.83
CA PHE A 61 3.46 -8.73 -3.98
C PHE A 61 4.90 -8.28 -3.66
N ARG A 62 5.33 -8.38 -2.40
CA ARG A 62 6.60 -7.85 -1.89
C ARG A 62 6.74 -6.35 -2.17
N LEU A 63 5.63 -5.63 -1.99
CA LEU A 63 5.54 -4.18 -2.03
C LEU A 63 5.37 -3.62 -0.62
#